data_AF-A0A284VST1-F1
#
_entry.id   AF-A0A284VST1-F1
#
_cell.length_a   1.000
_cell.length_b   1.000
_cell.length_c   1.000
_cell.angle_alpha   90.00
_cell.angle_beta   90.00
_cell.angle_gamma   90.00
#
_symmetry.space_group_name_H-M   'P 1'
#
loop_
_entity.id
_entity.type
_entity.pdbx_description
1 polymer ?
#
loop_
_entity_poly.entity_id
_entity_poly.type
_entity_poly.pdbx_seq_one_letter_code
_entity_poly.pdbx_strand_id
1 'polypeptide(L)'
;MNRNIVLELFLIVSLASIWISGAVATQQYLDAYNTTFSTNATCSICHVNPAGGGTLNSYGMQFQNQTNHVTNPGAALITIGQAPVTTPGATTTATSMVTATSTATSTATSTATVTSTATSIATEPPLIATPAPTETQMPVETPVIETPVPTPTPSTPGFGLGVFIAGLLACYFVLMRRNNN
;
A
#
# COMPACT_ATOMS: atom_id res chain seq x y z
N MET A 1 43.90 14.93 11.34
CA MET A 1 42.90 14.91 10.25
C MET A 1 42.32 16.30 10.15
N ASN A 2 42.27 16.91 8.95
CA ASN A 2 41.86 18.31 8.83
C ASN A 2 40.41 18.50 9.30
N ARG A 3 40.18 19.47 10.19
CA ARG A 3 38.86 19.79 10.74
C ARG A 3 37.82 20.04 9.63
N ASN A 4 38.28 20.56 8.49
CA ASN A 4 37.48 20.80 7.30
C ASN A 4 37.00 19.49 6.64
N ILE A 5 37.83 18.44 6.60
CA ILE A 5 37.47 17.14 6.02
C ILE A 5 36.36 16.46 6.84
N VAL A 6 36.37 16.63 8.17
CA VAL A 6 35.32 16.06 9.04
C VAL A 6 33.98 16.76 8.83
N LEU A 7 33.98 18.09 8.75
CA LEU A 7 32.78 18.87 8.48
C LEU A 7 32.21 18.59 7.09
N GLU A 8 33.08 18.43 6.09
CA GLU A 8 32.70 18.08 4.72
C GLU A 8 32.05 16.69 4.64
N LEU A 9 32.64 15.67 5.29
CA LEU A 9 32.04 14.33 5.37
C LEU A 9 30.68 14.33 6.06
N PHE A 10 30.54 15.09 7.16
CA PHE A 10 29.27 15.20 7.87
C PHE A 10 28.18 15.82 6.99
N LEU A 11 28.51 16.89 6.26
CA LEU A 11 27.60 17.55 5.32
C LEU A 11 27.16 16.59 4.20
N ILE A 12 28.09 15.83 3.61
CA ILE A 12 27.78 14.87 2.54
C ILE A 12 26.84 13.77 3.04
N VAL A 13 27.08 13.23 4.25
CA VAL A 13 26.22 12.19 4.84
C VAL A 13 24.81 12.75 5.14
N SER A 14 24.71 13.95 5.70
CA SER A 14 23.42 14.60 5.93
C SER A 14 22.65 14.84 4.63
N LEU A 15 23.32 15.33 3.57
CA LEU A 15 22.69 15.52 2.28
C LEU A 15 22.25 14.20 1.66
N ALA A 16 23.11 13.17 1.66
CA ALA A 16 22.77 11.84 1.14
C ALA A 16 21.57 11.21 1.85
N SER A 17 21.41 11.46 3.16
CA SER A 17 20.30 10.92 3.95
C SER A 17 18.94 11.49 3.54
N ILE A 18 18.90 12.72 3.01
CA ILE A 18 17.64 13.35 2.54
C ILE A 18 17.14 12.68 1.25
N TRP A 19 18.03 12.14 0.43
CA TRP A 19 17.69 11.51 -0.85
C TRP A 19 17.24 10.05 -0.74
N ILE A 20 17.45 9.39 0.41
CA ILE A 20 16.97 8.01 0.65
C ILE A 20 15.52 8.04 1.18
N SER A 21 14.68 8.82 0.52
CA SER A 21 13.22 8.69 0.66
C SER A 21 12.78 7.49 -0.19
N GLY A 22 13.28 6.30 0.14
CA GLY A 22 12.70 5.07 -0.37
C GLY A 22 11.26 5.00 0.15
N ALA A 23 10.30 4.74 -0.72
CA ALA A 23 8.92 4.49 -0.34
C ALA A 23 8.85 3.21 0.50
N VAL A 24 9.22 3.31 1.77
CA VAL A 24 9.06 2.24 2.72
C VAL A 24 7.57 2.11 2.96
N ALA A 25 7.05 0.89 2.79
CA ALA A 25 5.72 0.54 3.24
C ALA A 25 5.65 0.85 4.73
N THR A 26 5.05 1.98 5.12
CA THR A 26 4.88 2.25 6.54
C THR A 26 3.78 1.33 7.03
N GLN A 27 4.01 0.67 8.17
CA GLN A 27 2.99 -0.14 8.83
C GLN A 27 1.67 0.63 9.01
N GLN A 28 1.78 1.95 9.20
CA GLN A 28 0.66 2.88 9.28
C GLN A 28 -0.31 2.81 8.08
N TYR A 29 0.17 2.60 6.85
CA TYR A 29 -0.71 2.47 5.68
C TYR A 29 -1.46 1.14 5.67
N LEU A 30 -0.80 0.06 6.11
CA LEU A 30 -1.44 -1.24 6.23
C LEU A 30 -2.51 -1.23 7.34
N ASP A 31 -2.20 -0.62 8.48
CA ASP A 31 -3.13 -0.47 9.59
C ASP A 31 -4.35 0.39 9.17
N ALA A 32 -4.12 1.47 8.43
CA ALA A 32 -5.19 2.28 7.85
C ALA A 32 -6.07 1.48 6.87
N TYR A 33 -5.48 0.62 6.02
CA TYR A 33 -6.21 -0.27 5.12
C TYR A 33 -7.10 -1.25 5.87
N ASN A 34 -6.52 -1.96 6.84
CA ASN A 34 -7.21 -2.95 7.64
C ASN A 34 -8.36 -2.33 8.45
N THR A 35 -8.17 -1.12 8.97
CA THR A 35 -9.20 -0.35 9.68
C THR A 35 -10.31 0.15 8.76
N THR A 36 -9.95 0.68 7.57
CA THR A 36 -10.90 1.28 6.63
C THR A 36 -11.86 0.25 6.05
N PHE A 37 -11.36 -0.96 5.76
CA PHE A 37 -12.14 -2.01 5.10
C PHE A 37 -12.48 -3.19 6.01
N SER A 38 -12.17 -3.10 7.31
CA SER A 38 -12.36 -4.20 8.28
C SER A 38 -11.75 -5.51 7.80
N THR A 39 -10.50 -5.45 7.32
CA THR A 39 -9.76 -6.62 6.79
C THR A 39 -8.51 -6.93 7.60
N ASN A 40 -7.88 -8.07 7.31
CA ASN A 40 -6.57 -8.46 7.84
C ASN A 40 -5.60 -8.70 6.67
N ALA A 41 -5.45 -7.68 5.82
CA ALA A 41 -4.53 -7.69 4.70
C ALA A 41 -3.07 -7.61 5.16
N THR A 42 -2.17 -7.96 4.24
CA THR A 42 -0.72 -7.88 4.42
C THR A 42 -0.12 -6.85 3.46
N CYS A 43 1.18 -6.58 3.57
CA CYS A 43 1.91 -5.65 2.69
C CYS A 43 1.77 -5.99 1.19
N SER A 44 1.41 -7.22 0.83
CA SER A 44 1.11 -7.65 -0.54
C SER A 44 0.00 -6.84 -1.22
N ILE A 45 -0.86 -6.17 -0.45
CA ILE A 45 -1.94 -5.33 -0.98
C ILE A 45 -1.39 -4.14 -1.77
N CYS A 46 -0.27 -3.56 -1.33
CA CYS A 46 0.37 -2.39 -1.95
C CYS A 46 1.70 -2.73 -2.64
N HIS A 47 2.38 -3.80 -2.24
CA HIS A 47 3.71 -4.16 -2.73
C HIS A 47 3.69 -5.44 -3.54
N VAL A 48 4.62 -5.54 -4.50
CA VAL A 48 4.87 -6.80 -5.21
C VAL A 48 5.52 -7.82 -4.27
N ASN A 49 6.38 -7.38 -3.34
CA ASN A 49 6.97 -8.24 -2.32
C ASN A 49 6.12 -8.26 -1.04
N PRO A 50 5.53 -9.41 -0.66
CA PRO A 50 4.70 -9.52 0.54
C PRO A 50 5.46 -9.27 1.86
N ALA A 51 6.79 -9.41 1.87
CA ALA A 51 7.60 -9.11 3.06
C ALA A 51 7.69 -7.61 3.40
N GLY A 52 7.11 -6.74 2.56
CA GLY A 52 7.21 -5.29 2.69
C GLY A 52 8.42 -4.71 1.95
N GLY A 53 8.24 -3.51 1.41
CA GLY A 53 9.26 -2.83 0.60
C GLY A 53 9.32 -3.25 -0.86
N GLY A 54 10.30 -2.72 -1.59
CA GLY A 54 10.42 -2.88 -3.03
C GLY A 54 9.37 -2.11 -3.82
N THR A 55 9.20 -2.46 -5.10
CA THR A 55 8.29 -1.78 -6.01
C THR A 55 6.82 -1.95 -5.59
N LEU A 56 6.05 -0.87 -5.72
CA LEU A 56 4.61 -0.88 -5.53
C LEU A 56 3.93 -1.66 -6.66
N ASN A 57 2.86 -2.37 -6.34
CA ASN A 57 1.97 -2.95 -7.34
C ASN A 57 1.05 -1.86 -7.91
N SER A 58 0.15 -2.22 -8.82
CA SER A 58 -0.78 -1.26 -9.43
C SER A 58 -1.71 -0.57 -8.42
N TYR A 59 -2.11 -1.26 -7.35
CA TYR A 59 -2.95 -0.70 -6.30
C TYR A 59 -2.14 0.27 -5.42
N GLY A 60 -0.94 -0.12 -5.00
CA GLY A 60 -0.03 0.73 -4.24
C GLY A 60 0.33 2.03 -4.96
N MET A 61 0.53 1.99 -6.29
CA MET A 61 0.75 3.20 -7.09
C MET A 61 -0.49 4.11 -7.13
N GLN A 62 -1.70 3.55 -7.22
CA GLN A 62 -2.94 4.36 -7.16
C GLN A 62 -3.12 5.04 -5.81
N PHE A 63 -2.79 4.34 -4.72
CA PHE A 63 -2.78 4.92 -3.38
C PHE A 63 -1.75 6.04 -3.24
N GLN A 64 -0.51 5.81 -3.69
CA GLN A 64 0.56 6.82 -3.67
C GLN A 64 0.21 8.08 -4.48
N ASN A 65 -0.56 7.92 -5.56
CA ASN A 65 -1.02 9.04 -6.38
C ASN A 65 -2.13 9.89 -5.73
N GLN A 66 -2.69 9.48 -4.59
CA GLN A 66 -3.66 10.31 -3.85
C GLN A 66 -2.94 11.43 -3.11
N THR A 67 -3.35 12.69 -3.32
CA THR A 67 -2.68 13.86 -2.71
C THR A 67 -2.69 13.84 -1.17
N ASN A 68 -3.66 13.16 -0.57
CA ASN A 68 -3.85 13.05 0.87
C ASN A 68 -3.33 11.73 1.48
N HIS A 69 -2.64 10.85 0.72
CA HIS A 69 -2.21 9.55 1.26
C HIS A 69 -1.29 9.66 2.49
N VAL A 70 -0.51 10.74 2.61
CA VAL A 70 0.37 11.00 3.76
C VAL A 70 -0.41 11.57 4.96
N THR A 71 -1.30 12.53 4.71
CA THR A 71 -2.00 13.27 5.78
C THR A 71 -3.25 12.58 6.28
N ASN A 72 -3.94 11.82 5.42
CA ASN A 72 -5.14 11.06 5.73
C ASN A 72 -5.24 9.80 4.85
N PRO A 73 -4.53 8.72 5.22
CA PRO A 73 -4.48 7.49 4.42
C PRO A 73 -5.87 6.83 4.30
N GLY A 74 -6.72 6.90 5.33
CA GLY A 74 -8.07 6.33 5.28
C GLY A 74 -8.95 6.98 4.20
N ALA A 75 -8.95 8.32 4.12
CA ALA A 75 -9.70 9.02 3.07
C ALA A 75 -9.15 8.72 1.66
N ALA A 76 -7.82 8.63 1.51
CA ALA A 76 -7.19 8.23 0.25
C ALA A 76 -7.60 6.80 -0.17
N LEU A 77 -7.64 5.86 0.79
CA LEU A 77 -8.09 4.49 0.57
C LEU A 77 -9.56 4.40 0.17
N ILE A 78 -10.45 5.14 0.84
CA ILE A 78 -11.87 5.23 0.47
C ILE A 78 -12.02 5.74 -0.98
N THR A 79 -11.17 6.68 -1.39
CA THR A 79 -11.21 7.27 -2.74
C THR A 79 -10.84 6.27 -3.83
N ILE A 80 -9.82 5.43 -3.62
CA ILE A 80 -9.42 4.40 -4.60
C ILE A 80 -10.23 3.10 -4.47
N GLY A 81 -10.95 2.92 -3.37
CA GLY A 81 -11.70 1.72 -3.06
C GLY A 81 -10.84 0.57 -2.51
N GLN A 82 -11.52 -0.51 -2.10
CA GLN A 82 -10.84 -1.72 -1.64
C GLN A 82 -10.05 -2.36 -2.78
N ALA A 83 -8.87 -2.90 -2.49
CA ALA A 83 -8.11 -3.61 -3.52
C ALA A 83 -8.91 -4.84 -3.99
N PRO A 84 -8.84 -5.20 -5.29
CA PRO A 84 -9.46 -6.42 -5.78
C PRO A 84 -8.93 -7.60 -4.98
N VAL A 85 -9.84 -8.33 -4.31
CA VAL A 85 -9.47 -9.53 -3.56
C VAL A 85 -9.02 -10.56 -4.58
N THR A 86 -7.71 -10.74 -4.71
CA THR A 86 -7.17 -11.92 -5.39
C THR A 86 -7.45 -13.09 -4.45
N THR A 87 -8.57 -13.78 -4.65
CA THR A 87 -8.88 -15.01 -3.93
C THR A 87 -7.69 -15.95 -4.10
N PRO A 88 -6.94 -16.26 -3.03
CA PRO A 88 -5.87 -17.24 -3.09
C PRO A 88 -6.54 -18.60 -3.20
N GLY A 89 -6.78 -19.09 -4.42
CA GLY A 89 -7.58 -20.31 -4.55
C GLY A 89 -7.93 -20.81 -5.93
N ALA A 90 -7.85 -19.98 -6.98
CA ALA A 90 -7.70 -20.54 -8.31
C ALA A 90 -6.20 -20.73 -8.56
N THR A 91 -5.62 -21.77 -7.95
CA THR A 91 -4.45 -22.40 -8.56
C THR A 91 -4.90 -22.84 -9.95
N THR A 92 -4.74 -21.97 -10.94
CA THR A 92 -4.70 -22.40 -12.32
C THR A 92 -3.52 -23.34 -12.37
N THR A 93 -3.78 -24.64 -12.23
CA THR A 93 -2.89 -25.68 -12.71
C THR A 93 -2.61 -25.28 -14.15
N ALA A 94 -1.44 -24.67 -14.36
CA ALA A 94 -0.96 -24.35 -15.68
C ALA A 94 -0.70 -25.70 -16.34
N THR A 95 -1.73 -26.28 -16.96
CA THR A 95 -1.54 -27.28 -18.00
C THR A 95 -0.64 -26.61 -19.01
N SER A 96 0.62 -27.00 -19.05
CA SER A 96 1.58 -26.57 -20.06
C SER A 96 1.00 -26.88 -21.43
N MET A 97 0.28 -25.94 -22.03
CA MET A 97 0.03 -25.97 -23.46
C MET A 97 1.30 -25.46 -24.13
N VAL A 98 1.98 -26.44 -24.73
CA VAL A 98 2.78 -26.37 -25.94
C VAL A 98 2.91 -24.95 -26.52
N THR A 99 4.15 -24.49 -26.57
CA THR A 99 4.62 -23.34 -27.33
C THR A 99 4.14 -23.40 -28.78
N ALA A 100 3.12 -22.62 -29.10
CA ALA A 100 2.84 -22.23 -30.48
C ALA A 100 3.58 -20.91 -30.75
N THR A 101 4.64 -21.00 -31.55
CA THR A 101 5.31 -19.84 -32.16
C THR A 101 4.31 -19.10 -33.03
N SER A 102 3.82 -17.95 -32.55
CA SER A 102 3.03 -17.03 -33.36
C SER A 102 3.94 -15.90 -33.88
N THR A 103 4.15 -15.95 -35.19
CA THR A 103 4.73 -14.89 -36.01
C THR A 103 3.87 -13.62 -35.90
N ALA A 104 4.52 -12.49 -35.63
CA ALA A 104 3.87 -11.18 -35.57
C ALA A 104 3.29 -10.78 -36.93
N THR A 105 2.03 -10.36 -36.96
CA THR A 105 1.46 -9.53 -38.03
C THR A 105 0.79 -8.33 -37.38
N SER A 106 1.40 -7.17 -37.57
CA SER A 106 0.87 -5.86 -37.22
C SER A 106 -0.27 -5.47 -38.14
N THR A 107 -1.44 -5.14 -37.61
CA THR A 107 -2.53 -4.48 -38.37
C THR A 107 -3.21 -3.41 -37.52
N ALA A 108 -3.61 -2.34 -38.21
CA ALA A 108 -3.74 -0.95 -37.79
C ALA A 108 -4.88 -0.59 -36.81
N THR A 109 -4.62 0.52 -36.12
CA THR A 109 -5.50 1.66 -35.82
C THR A 109 -6.97 1.52 -36.20
N SER A 110 -7.84 1.62 -35.20
CA SER A 110 -9.18 2.19 -35.39
C SER A 110 -9.53 3.11 -34.21
N THR A 111 -9.70 4.38 -34.55
CA THR A 111 -10.31 5.42 -33.73
C THR A 111 -11.81 5.15 -33.64
N ALA A 112 -12.32 4.89 -32.44
CA ALA A 112 -13.76 4.84 -32.19
C ALA A 112 -14.20 6.16 -31.53
N THR A 113 -14.89 7.00 -32.31
CA THR A 113 -15.67 8.13 -31.82
C THR A 113 -16.95 7.56 -31.19
N VAL A 114 -17.08 7.68 -29.87
CA VAL A 114 -18.32 7.31 -29.16
C VAL A 114 -19.24 8.52 -29.12
N THR A 115 -20.31 8.46 -29.91
CA THR A 115 -21.46 9.37 -29.84
C THR A 115 -22.35 8.94 -28.68
N SER A 116 -22.49 9.79 -27.67
CA SER A 116 -23.42 9.61 -26.56
C SER A 116 -24.83 10.03 -26.99
N THR A 117 -25.70 9.05 -27.23
CA THR A 117 -27.14 9.26 -27.36
C THR A 117 -27.76 9.32 -25.97
N ALA A 118 -28.25 10.50 -25.58
CA ALA A 118 -29.03 10.66 -24.36
C ALA A 118 -30.44 10.10 -24.58
N THR A 119 -30.76 8.99 -23.90
CA THR A 119 -32.13 8.47 -23.79
C THR A 119 -32.77 9.06 -22.54
N SER A 120 -33.68 10.01 -22.73
CA SER A 120 -34.59 10.48 -21.67
C SER A 120 -35.61 9.38 -21.36
N ILE A 121 -35.54 8.81 -20.16
CA ILE A 121 -36.56 7.89 -19.65
C ILE A 121 -37.60 8.70 -18.90
N ALA A 122 -38.85 8.50 -19.31
CA ALA A 122 -40.05 9.11 -18.75
C ALA A 122 -40.28 8.64 -17.31
N THR A 123 -40.62 9.60 -16.45
CA THR A 123 -41.10 9.39 -15.09
C THR A 123 -42.46 8.70 -15.12
N GLU A 124 -42.51 7.45 -14.70
CA GLU A 124 -43.75 6.74 -14.39
C GLU A 124 -44.17 7.06 -12.94
N PRO A 125 -45.47 7.30 -12.68
CA PRO A 125 -45.97 7.57 -11.33
C PRO A 125 -45.80 6.36 -10.40
N PRO A 126 -45.47 6.58 -9.11
CA PRO A 126 -45.26 5.49 -8.17
C PRO A 126 -46.58 4.76 -7.89
N LEU A 127 -46.65 3.49 -8.28
CA LEU A 127 -47.66 2.57 -7.80
C LEU A 127 -47.43 2.33 -6.30
N ILE A 128 -48.45 2.70 -5.51
CA ILE A 128 -48.54 2.45 -4.08
C ILE A 128 -48.62 0.93 -3.89
N ALA A 129 -47.48 0.31 -3.56
CA ALA A 129 -47.43 -1.10 -3.18
C ALA A 129 -48.05 -1.27 -1.79
N THR A 130 -49.06 -2.15 -1.73
CA THR A 130 -49.65 -2.66 -0.49
C THR A 130 -48.54 -3.23 0.42
N PRO A 131 -48.51 -2.89 1.72
CA PRO A 131 -47.51 -3.44 2.64
C PRO A 131 -47.73 -4.95 2.80
N ALA A 132 -46.70 -5.72 2.43
CA ALA A 132 -46.62 -7.14 2.74
C ALA A 132 -46.54 -7.35 4.27
N PRO A 133 -47.13 -8.42 4.81
CA PRO A 133 -47.10 -8.68 6.24
C PRO A 133 -45.66 -8.85 6.74
N THR A 134 -45.28 -8.03 7.71
CA THR A 134 -44.02 -8.13 8.44
C THR A 134 -43.99 -9.45 9.20
N GLU A 135 -43.21 -10.41 8.71
CA GLU A 135 -42.86 -11.60 9.48
C GLU A 135 -41.93 -11.20 10.63
N THR A 136 -42.38 -11.46 11.85
CA THR A 136 -41.56 -11.40 13.06
C THR A 136 -40.48 -12.48 12.98
N GLN A 137 -39.30 -12.09 12.52
CA GLN A 137 -38.14 -12.98 12.53
C GLN A 137 -37.77 -13.30 13.98
N MET A 138 -37.61 -14.59 14.26
CA MET A 138 -37.00 -15.07 15.49
C MET A 138 -35.56 -14.52 15.59
N PRO A 139 -35.06 -14.23 16.81
CA PRO A 139 -33.70 -13.76 17.00
C PRO A 139 -32.73 -14.83 16.48
N VAL A 140 -32.07 -14.54 15.37
CA VAL A 140 -30.94 -15.31 14.88
C VAL A 140 -29.80 -15.05 15.86
N GLU A 141 -29.47 -16.07 16.66
CA GLU A 141 -28.27 -16.02 17.49
C GLU A 141 -27.06 -15.91 16.56
N THR A 142 -26.48 -14.71 16.52
CA THR A 142 -25.28 -14.43 15.75
C THR A 142 -24.13 -15.18 16.43
N PRO A 143 -23.46 -16.13 15.75
CA PRO A 143 -22.30 -16.79 16.32
C PRO A 143 -21.25 -15.74 16.63
N VAL A 144 -20.81 -15.70 17.89
CA VAL A 144 -19.69 -14.86 18.33
C VAL A 144 -18.43 -15.42 17.67
N ILE A 145 -18.06 -14.85 16.52
CA ILE A 145 -16.78 -15.11 15.90
C ILE A 145 -15.75 -14.36 16.75
N GLU A 146 -15.06 -15.09 17.62
CA GLU A 146 -13.90 -14.57 18.34
C GLU A 146 -12.84 -14.22 17.30
N THR A 147 -12.70 -12.91 17.05
CA THR A 147 -11.65 -12.40 16.18
C THR A 147 -10.33 -12.68 16.89
N PRO A 148 -9.40 -13.42 16.26
CA PRO A 148 -8.12 -13.73 16.89
C PRO A 148 -7.42 -12.43 17.23
N VAL A 149 -7.04 -12.28 18.50
CA VAL A 149 -6.26 -11.12 18.95
C VAL A 149 -5.01 -11.04 18.07
N PRO A 150 -4.81 -9.91 17.34
CA PRO A 150 -3.69 -9.80 16.45
C PRO A 150 -2.41 -9.96 17.26
N THR A 151 -1.59 -10.95 16.87
CA THR A 151 -0.26 -11.12 17.46
C THR A 151 0.54 -9.87 17.11
N PRO A 152 1.10 -9.14 18.09
CA PRO A 152 1.86 -7.93 17.80
C PRO A 152 3.04 -8.32 16.91
N THR A 153 3.04 -7.81 15.68
CA THR A 153 4.19 -7.96 14.79
C THR A 153 5.37 -7.30 15.50
N PRO A 154 6.50 -8.00 15.68
CA PRO A 154 7.65 -7.44 16.38
C PRO A 154 8.05 -6.15 15.69
N SER A 155 7.88 -5.02 16.39
CA SER A 155 8.43 -3.75 15.95
C SER A 155 9.93 -3.96 15.81
N THR A 156 10.43 -3.94 14.57
CA THR A 156 11.86 -3.91 14.33
C THR A 156 12.35 -2.64 15.01
N PRO A 157 13.15 -2.74 16.09
CA PRO A 157 13.45 -1.58 16.87
C PRO A 157 14.20 -0.57 15.99
N GLY A 158 13.81 0.71 16.06
CA GLY A 158 14.43 1.81 15.31
C GLY A 158 15.90 2.11 15.69
N PHE A 159 16.64 1.13 16.20
CA PHE A 159 18.02 1.26 16.64
C PHE A 159 18.98 1.64 15.51
N GLY A 160 18.60 1.47 14.23
CA GLY A 160 19.46 1.84 13.10
C GLY A 160 19.95 3.28 13.16
N LEU A 161 19.07 4.24 13.47
CA LEU A 161 19.46 5.64 13.55
C LEU A 161 20.23 5.96 14.84
N GLY A 162 19.79 5.41 15.98
CA GLY A 162 20.42 5.65 17.27
C GLY A 162 21.85 5.10 17.35
N VAL A 163 22.07 3.88 16.86
CA VAL A 163 23.39 3.25 16.79
C VAL A 163 24.29 3.97 15.79
N PHE A 164 23.73 4.47 14.67
CA PHE A 164 24.48 5.26 13.71
C PHE A 164 24.97 6.58 14.29
N ILE A 165 24.11 7.33 14.98
CA ILE A 165 24.48 8.59 15.66
C ILE A 165 25.50 8.34 16.76
N ALA A 166 25.28 7.33 17.61
CA ALA A 166 26.23 6.98 18.68
C ALA A 166 27.61 6.57 18.10
N GLY A 167 27.62 5.82 17.01
CA GLY A 167 28.84 5.45 16.29
C GLY A 167 29.59 6.65 15.73
N LEU A 168 28.89 7.61 15.11
CA LEU A 168 29.49 8.86 14.62
C LEU A 168 30.09 9.69 15.76
N LEU A 169 29.37 9.83 16.89
CA LEU A 169 29.85 10.55 18.06
C LEU A 169 31.09 9.88 18.68
N ALA A 170 31.10 8.55 18.78
CA ALA A 170 32.25 7.79 19.27
C ALA A 170 33.48 7.97 18.34
N CYS A 171 33.29 7.88 17.02
CA CYS A 171 34.34 8.14 16.04
C CYS A 171 34.89 9.57 16.16
N TYR A 172 34.00 10.56 16.28
CA TYR A 172 34.39 11.96 16.49
C TYR A 172 35.25 12.12 17.76
N PHE A 173 34.86 11.50 18.87
CA PHE A 173 35.60 11.58 20.14
C PHE A 173 37.00 10.94 20.05
N VAL A 174 37.12 9.77 19.41
CA VAL A 174 38.40 9.09 19.21
C VAL A 174 39.34 9.94 18.34
N LEU A 175 38.81 10.55 17.29
CA LEU A 175 39.59 11.43 16.40
C LEU A 175 40.02 12.71 17.12
N MET A 176 39.16 13.31 17.95
CA MET A 176 39.49 14.49 18.74
C MET A 176 40.59 14.19 19.77
N ARG A 177 40.52 13.04 20.46
CA ARG A 177 41.53 12.62 21.43
C ARG A 177 42.91 12.41 20.79
N ARG A 178 42.97 11.89 19.56
CA ARG A 178 44.22 11.68 18.82
C ARG A 178 44.87 12.95 18.29
N ASN A 179 44.12 14.04 18.16
CA ASN A 179 44.64 15.31 17.65
C ASN A 179 45.24 16.21 18.75
N ASN A 180 44.89 15.95 20.02
CA ASN A 180 45.36 16.72 21.17
C ASN A 180 46.54 16.06 21.91
N ASN A 181 47.02 14.91 21.42
CA ASN A 181 48.23 14.23 21.85
C ASN A 181 49.23 14.21 20.69
#